data_AF-A0A672K244-F1
#
_entry.id   AF-A0A672K244-F1
#
_cell.length_a   1.000
_cell.length_b   1.000
_cell.length_c   1.000
_cell.angle_alpha   90.00
_cell.angle_beta   90.00
_cell.angle_gamma   90.00
#
_symmetry.space_group_name_H-M   'P 1'
#
loop_
_entity.id
_entity.type
_entity.pdbx_description
1 polymer ?
#
loop_
_entity_poly.entity_id
_entity_poly.type
_entity_poly.pdbx_seq_one_letter_code
_entity_poly.pdbx_strand_id
1 'polypeptide(L)'
;MSCLFVDYAVHDFGDLTFKHLEKDEHFMHVPFPRTVGRANQLLSGAVSGAVGAGHTCIMLGGDHSLAIGSVEGHAQQCPDLCLIWVDAHADINTPLTSPSGNLHGQSVAFLLKDLQNKVIIPGFSWMKPFLSARDLVYIAHYVLSSRIWHLLPVL
;
A
#
# COMPACT_ATOMS: atom_id res chain seq x y z
N MET A 1 18.94 -16.21 -5.04
CA MET A 1 19.47 -17.60 -5.11
C MET A 1 18.27 -18.54 -5.13
N SER A 2 18.17 -19.49 -6.07
CA SER A 2 16.99 -20.37 -6.16
C SER A 2 17.15 -21.60 -5.26
N CYS A 3 16.15 -21.88 -4.43
CA CYS A 3 16.08 -23.08 -3.58
C CYS A 3 14.70 -23.72 -3.74
N LEU A 4 14.62 -25.05 -3.67
CA LEU A 4 13.34 -25.77 -3.70
C LEU A 4 12.83 -25.91 -2.26
N PHE A 5 11.64 -25.40 -1.98
CA PHE A 5 10.94 -25.59 -0.71
C PHE A 5 9.54 -26.15 -1.02
N VAL A 6 9.25 -27.37 -0.55
CA VAL A 6 7.94 -28.04 -0.74
C VAL A 6 7.47 -27.97 -2.20
N ASP A 7 8.33 -28.41 -3.13
CA ASP A 7 8.08 -28.42 -4.60
C ASP A 7 7.88 -27.05 -5.28
N TYR A 8 8.06 -25.94 -4.57
CA TYR A 8 8.09 -24.59 -5.16
C TYR A 8 9.52 -24.08 -5.36
N ALA A 9 9.78 -23.50 -6.53
CA ALA A 9 11.00 -22.75 -6.78
C ALA A 9 10.93 -21.39 -6.06
N VAL A 10 11.74 -21.21 -5.03
CA VAL A 10 11.81 -19.97 -4.25
C VAL A 10 12.93 -19.10 -4.80
N HIS A 11 12.62 -17.85 -5.15
CA HIS A 11 13.62 -16.83 -5.45
C HIS A 11 13.66 -15.82 -4.31
N ASP A 12 14.79 -15.80 -3.60
CA ASP A 12 15.05 -14.78 -2.58
C ASP A 12 15.66 -13.53 -3.23
N PHE A 13 14.91 -12.42 -3.17
CA PHE A 13 15.31 -11.10 -3.65
C PHE A 13 16.09 -10.30 -2.58
N GLY A 14 16.20 -10.82 -1.36
CA GLY A 14 16.83 -10.16 -0.22
C GLY A 14 16.02 -8.98 0.31
N ASP A 15 16.64 -8.27 1.26
CA ASP A 15 16.02 -7.12 1.92
C ASP A 15 16.20 -5.85 1.08
N LEU A 16 15.09 -5.15 0.80
CA LEU A 16 15.13 -3.83 0.19
C LEU A 16 15.72 -2.82 1.16
N THR A 17 16.67 -2.01 0.68
CA THR A 17 17.26 -0.93 1.48
C THR A 17 16.52 0.38 1.24
N PHE A 18 15.85 0.88 2.27
CA PHE A 18 15.16 2.18 2.24
C PHE A 18 16.01 3.26 2.90
N LYS A 19 16.16 4.40 2.22
CA LYS A 19 16.86 5.56 2.79
C LYS A 19 15.85 6.43 3.54
N HIS A 20 16.10 6.63 4.84
CA HIS A 20 15.44 7.69 5.59
C HIS A 20 15.97 9.04 5.11
N LEU A 21 15.07 9.98 4.81
CA LEU A 21 15.48 11.33 4.41
C LEU A 21 15.81 12.13 5.68
N GLU A 22 17.00 12.72 5.74
CA GLU A 22 17.46 13.50 6.91
C GLU A 22 16.50 14.66 7.25
N LYS A 23 15.79 15.19 6.25
CA LYS A 23 14.76 16.22 6.43
C LYS A 23 13.51 15.83 5.65
N ASP A 24 12.52 15.31 6.38
CA ASP A 24 11.18 15.06 5.86
C ASP A 24 10.14 15.71 6.76
N GLU A 25 9.85 16.97 6.45
CA GLU A 25 8.88 17.76 7.22
C GLU A 25 7.48 17.17 7.11
N HIS A 26 6.73 17.30 8.20
CA HIS A 26 5.35 16.87 8.26
C HIS A 26 4.53 17.56 7.17
N PHE A 27 3.63 16.82 6.55
CA PHE A 27 2.61 17.39 5.69
C PHE A 27 1.27 17.34 6.41
N MET A 28 0.76 18.50 6.82
CA MET A 28 -0.33 18.57 7.79
C MET A 28 0.06 17.82 9.07
N HIS A 29 -0.65 16.74 9.41
CA HIS A 29 -0.36 15.87 10.54
C HIS A 29 0.28 14.54 10.12
N VAL A 30 0.61 14.36 8.83
CA VAL A 30 1.26 13.14 8.31
C VAL A 30 2.78 13.22 8.56
N PRO A 31 3.35 12.30 9.36
CA PRO A 31 4.79 12.23 9.57
C PRO A 31 5.49 11.51 8.41
N PHE A 32 6.67 11.99 8.03
CA PHE A 32 7.57 11.38 7.05
C PHE A 32 6.95 11.01 5.67
N PRO A 33 6.13 11.86 5.04
CA PRO A 33 5.42 11.51 3.82
C PRO A 33 6.36 11.22 2.63
N ARG A 34 7.51 11.92 2.52
CA ARG A 34 8.45 11.74 1.41
C ARG A 34 9.26 10.45 1.57
N THR A 35 9.58 10.09 2.80
CA THR A 35 10.30 8.86 3.14
C THR A 35 9.43 7.65 2.82
N VAL A 36 8.18 7.64 3.29
CA VAL A 36 7.24 6.54 3.01
C VAL A 36 6.90 6.46 1.53
N GLY A 37 6.67 7.61 0.87
CA GLY A 37 6.41 7.65 -0.57
C GLY A 37 7.58 7.14 -1.40
N ARG A 38 8.83 7.49 -1.05
CA ARG A 38 10.03 7.00 -1.74
C ARG A 38 10.26 5.51 -1.53
N ALA A 39 10.06 5.01 -0.30
CA ALA A 39 10.17 3.60 0.00
C ALA A 39 9.16 2.77 -0.80
N ASN A 40 7.90 3.23 -0.85
CA ASN A 40 6.86 2.57 -1.63
C ASN A 40 7.11 2.63 -3.14
N GLN A 41 7.70 3.71 -3.66
CA GLN A 41 8.07 3.78 -5.08
C GLN A 41 9.14 2.74 -5.45
N LEU A 42 10.15 2.57 -4.58
CA LEU A 42 11.19 1.55 -4.77
C LEU A 42 10.60 0.14 -4.67
N LEU A 43 9.73 -0.08 -3.68
CA LEU A 43 9.06 -1.34 -3.47
C LEU A 43 8.15 -1.72 -4.66
N SER A 44 7.39 -0.76 -5.19
CA SER A 44 6.58 -0.92 -6.40
C SER A 44 7.41 -1.45 -7.57
N GLY A 45 8.57 -0.84 -7.84
CA GLY A 45 9.46 -1.29 -8.90
C GLY A 45 9.98 -2.72 -8.68
N ALA A 46 10.33 -3.08 -7.44
CA ALA A 46 10.79 -4.42 -7.11
C ALA A 46 9.69 -5.48 -7.28
N VAL A 47 8.48 -5.20 -6.80
CA VAL A 47 7.33 -6.11 -6.93
C VAL A 47 6.90 -6.24 -8.39
N SER A 48 6.82 -5.14 -9.12
CA SER A 48 6.52 -5.13 -10.55
C SER A 48 7.51 -5.99 -11.34
N GLY A 49 8.81 -5.89 -11.02
CA GLY A 49 9.85 -6.74 -11.62
C GLY A 49 9.68 -8.22 -11.28
N ALA A 50 9.39 -8.57 -10.02
CA ALA A 50 9.19 -9.95 -9.60
C ALA A 50 7.94 -10.58 -10.24
N VAL A 51 6.80 -9.87 -10.23
CA VAL A 51 5.55 -10.32 -10.85
C VAL A 51 5.71 -10.42 -12.37
N GLY A 52 6.37 -9.44 -13.00
CA GLY A 52 6.65 -9.46 -14.44
C GLY A 52 7.57 -10.61 -14.89
N ALA A 53 8.40 -11.13 -13.98
CA ALA A 53 9.20 -12.33 -14.19
C ALA A 53 8.43 -13.66 -13.93
N GLY A 54 7.12 -13.57 -13.65
CA GLY A 54 6.25 -14.73 -13.42
C GLY A 54 6.30 -15.29 -12.01
N HIS A 55 6.85 -14.55 -11.03
CA HIS A 55 6.88 -14.99 -9.64
C HIS A 55 5.58 -14.63 -8.90
N THR A 56 5.07 -15.57 -8.10
CA THR A 56 4.14 -15.24 -7.02
C THR A 56 4.92 -14.53 -5.91
N CYS A 57 4.66 -13.24 -5.72
CA CYS A 57 5.43 -12.42 -4.80
C CYS A 57 4.94 -12.59 -3.35
N ILE A 58 5.83 -13.04 -2.46
CA ILE A 58 5.65 -12.96 -1.01
C ILE A 58 6.55 -11.84 -0.51
N MET A 59 5.98 -10.95 0.29
CA MET A 59 6.72 -9.84 0.87
C MET A 59 6.61 -9.89 2.39
N LEU A 60 7.78 -9.87 3.03
CA LEU A 60 7.91 -9.70 4.46
C LEU A 60 8.29 -8.24 4.70
N GLY A 61 7.58 -7.55 5.57
CA GLY A 61 7.77 -6.12 5.72
C GLY A 61 7.51 -5.58 7.12
N GLY A 62 7.54 -4.25 7.20
CA GLY A 62 7.21 -3.47 8.39
C GLY A 62 5.73 -3.16 8.50
N ASP A 63 5.38 -1.91 8.84
CA ASP A 63 3.98 -1.50 8.95
C ASP A 63 3.23 -1.52 7.61
N HIS A 64 1.88 -1.49 7.67
CA HIS A 64 1.01 -1.69 6.52
C HIS A 64 1.10 -0.60 5.42
N SER A 65 1.87 0.48 5.61
CA SER A 65 2.07 1.49 4.56
C SER A 65 2.78 0.94 3.31
N LEU A 66 3.52 -0.16 3.44
CA LEU A 66 4.12 -0.91 2.34
C LEU A 66 3.12 -1.40 1.28
N ALA A 67 1.84 -1.54 1.64
CA ALA A 67 0.82 -2.01 0.74
C ALA A 67 0.58 -1.03 -0.43
N ILE A 68 0.90 0.25 -0.25
CA ILE A 68 0.78 1.24 -1.31
C ILE A 68 1.69 0.85 -2.48
N GLY A 69 2.96 0.55 -2.18
CA GLY A 69 3.95 0.16 -3.17
C GLY A 69 3.77 -1.26 -3.67
N SER A 70 3.51 -2.23 -2.78
CA SER A 70 3.42 -3.63 -3.21
C SER A 70 2.20 -3.91 -4.07
N VAL A 71 1.02 -3.38 -3.73
CA VAL A 71 -0.19 -3.60 -4.54
C VAL A 71 -0.10 -2.81 -5.84
N GLU A 72 0.44 -1.58 -5.83
CA GLU A 72 0.65 -0.81 -7.07
C GLU A 72 1.64 -1.50 -8.00
N GLY A 73 2.77 -2.01 -7.49
CA GLY A 73 3.74 -2.75 -8.28
C GLY A 73 3.13 -4.02 -8.91
N HIS A 74 2.27 -4.72 -8.17
CA HIS A 74 1.52 -5.86 -8.69
C HIS A 74 0.55 -5.42 -9.81
N ALA A 75 -0.21 -4.33 -9.59
CA ALA A 75 -1.19 -3.82 -10.54
C ALA A 75 -0.60 -3.39 -11.89
N GLN A 76 0.68 -2.99 -11.92
CA GLN A 76 1.39 -2.71 -13.18
C GLN A 76 1.47 -3.93 -14.10
N GLN A 77 1.48 -5.14 -13.54
CA GLN A 77 1.56 -6.40 -14.28
C GLN A 77 0.19 -7.11 -14.37
N CYS A 78 -0.72 -6.84 -13.43
CA CYS A 78 -2.05 -7.43 -13.35
C CYS A 78 -3.11 -6.32 -13.14
N PRO A 79 -3.53 -5.60 -14.19
CA PRO A 79 -4.42 -4.45 -14.08
C PRO A 79 -5.86 -4.79 -13.65
N ASP A 80 -6.23 -6.07 -13.68
CA ASP A 80 -7.53 -6.63 -13.29
C ASP A 80 -7.50 -7.33 -11.93
N LEU A 81 -6.46 -7.08 -11.11
CA LEU A 81 -6.35 -7.68 -9.78
C LEU A 81 -7.52 -7.28 -8.87
N CYS A 82 -7.87 -8.20 -7.96
CA CYS A 82 -8.73 -7.94 -6.81
C CYS A 82 -7.89 -7.99 -5.54
N LEU A 83 -8.31 -7.23 -4.52
CA LEU A 83 -7.62 -7.11 -3.24
C LEU A 83 -8.46 -7.71 -2.11
N ILE A 84 -7.93 -8.73 -1.45
CA ILE A 84 -8.49 -9.25 -0.19
C ILE A 84 -7.66 -8.68 0.96
N TRP A 85 -8.26 -7.83 1.77
CA TRP A 85 -7.62 -7.15 2.88
C TRP A 85 -8.02 -7.79 4.21
N VAL A 86 -7.10 -8.55 4.80
CA VAL A 86 -7.33 -9.26 6.07
C VAL A 86 -6.62 -8.50 7.17
N ASP A 87 -7.36 -7.68 7.92
CA ASP A 87 -6.82 -6.85 9.00
C ASP A 87 -7.94 -6.49 10.00
N ALA A 88 -7.57 -6.15 11.24
CA ALA A 88 -8.52 -5.59 12.20
C ALA A 88 -9.00 -4.19 11.80
N HIS A 89 -8.20 -3.44 11.03
CA HIS A 89 -8.46 -2.10 10.57
C HIS A 89 -8.69 -2.05 9.05
N ALA A 90 -9.50 -1.09 8.59
CA ALA A 90 -9.73 -0.92 7.15
C ALA A 90 -8.58 -0.20 6.42
N ASP A 91 -7.67 0.46 7.14
CA ASP A 91 -6.54 1.20 6.56
C ASP A 91 -6.90 2.16 5.40
N ILE A 92 -8.10 2.72 5.47
CA ILE A 92 -8.70 3.56 4.41
C ILE A 92 -8.84 5.03 4.84
N ASN A 93 -8.19 5.45 5.93
CA ASN A 93 -8.15 6.87 6.24
C ASN A 93 -7.43 7.63 5.13
N THR A 94 -7.85 8.87 4.92
CA THR A 94 -7.10 9.82 4.09
C THR A 94 -6.21 10.69 4.98
N PRO A 95 -5.23 11.39 4.41
CA PRO A 95 -4.48 12.45 5.10
C PRO A 95 -5.35 13.53 5.74
N LEU A 96 -6.64 13.63 5.43
CA LEU A 96 -7.58 14.57 6.02
C LEU A 96 -8.42 13.96 7.16
N THR A 97 -8.61 12.64 7.15
CA THR A 97 -9.51 11.95 8.10
C THR A 97 -8.77 11.16 9.17
N SER A 98 -7.48 10.90 8.98
CA SER A 98 -6.66 10.15 9.92
C SER A 98 -6.59 10.86 11.28
N PRO A 99 -6.84 10.17 12.40
CA PRO A 99 -6.65 10.76 13.73
C PRO A 99 -5.17 10.81 14.14
N SER A 100 -4.34 9.90 13.63
CA SER A 100 -2.92 9.78 14.00
C SER A 100 -1.98 10.38 12.96
N GLY A 101 -2.41 10.49 11.70
CA GLY A 101 -1.55 10.88 10.58
C GLY A 101 -0.64 9.78 10.04
N ASN A 102 -0.54 8.64 10.74
CA ASN A 102 0.32 7.54 10.33
C ASN A 102 -0.20 6.91 9.03
N LEU A 103 0.68 6.74 8.04
CA LEU A 103 0.32 6.26 6.70
C LEU A 103 -0.09 4.79 6.67
N HIS A 104 0.29 3.98 7.67
CA HIS A 104 -0.12 2.57 7.73
C HIS A 104 -1.65 2.38 7.78
N GLY A 105 -2.37 3.32 8.42
CA GLY A 105 -3.83 3.30 8.50
C GLY A 105 -4.52 4.00 7.33
N GLN A 106 -3.78 4.27 6.26
CA GLN A 106 -4.21 5.05 5.09
C GLN A 106 -3.94 4.34 3.77
N SER A 107 -3.25 3.19 3.79
CA SER A 107 -2.76 2.50 2.58
C SER A 107 -3.81 2.30 1.50
N VAL A 108 -5.00 1.83 1.88
CA VAL A 108 -6.08 1.55 0.92
C VAL A 108 -6.60 2.83 0.25
N ALA A 109 -6.58 3.97 0.95
CA ALA A 109 -7.02 5.23 0.37
C ALA A 109 -6.14 5.66 -0.83
N PHE A 110 -4.85 5.31 -0.82
CA PHE A 110 -3.95 5.60 -1.95
C PHE A 110 -4.20 4.69 -3.16
N LEU A 111 -4.84 3.54 -2.97
CA LEU A 111 -5.12 2.56 -4.03
C LEU A 111 -6.44 2.84 -4.75
N LEU A 112 -7.44 3.39 -4.05
CA LEU A 112 -8.80 3.56 -4.55
C LEU A 112 -9.01 4.78 -5.46
N LYS A 113 -9.58 4.56 -6.65
CA LYS A 113 -9.91 5.60 -7.63
C LYS A 113 -10.80 6.70 -7.04
N ASP A 114 -11.81 6.34 -6.27
CA ASP A 114 -12.80 7.28 -5.71
C ASP A 114 -12.21 8.22 -4.66
N LEU A 115 -11.01 7.91 -4.14
CA LEU A 115 -10.31 8.70 -3.13
C LEU A 115 -9.11 9.48 -3.68
N GLN A 116 -8.86 9.45 -5.00
CA GLN A 116 -7.70 10.08 -5.64
C GLN A 116 -7.50 11.55 -5.22
N ASN A 117 -8.59 12.33 -5.15
CA ASN A 117 -8.52 13.75 -4.81
C ASN A 117 -8.25 14.02 -3.32
N LYS A 118 -8.22 12.98 -2.48
CA LYS A 118 -8.02 13.07 -1.03
C LYS A 118 -6.63 12.61 -0.57
N VAL A 119 -5.80 12.11 -1.48
CA VAL A 119 -4.47 11.54 -1.17
C VAL A 119 -3.30 12.30 -1.83
N ILE A 120 -3.52 13.57 -2.16
CA ILE A 120 -2.51 14.43 -2.78
C ILE A 120 -1.55 14.96 -1.70
N ILE A 121 -0.45 14.23 -1.47
CA ILE A 121 0.59 14.58 -0.48
C ILE A 121 2.01 14.48 -1.06
N PRO A 122 3.02 15.17 -0.48
CA PRO A 122 4.41 15.09 -0.92
C PRO A 122 4.95 13.65 -0.89
N GLY A 123 5.75 13.26 -1.89
CA GLY A 123 6.34 11.91 -1.97
C GLY A 123 5.50 10.89 -2.74
N PHE A 124 4.25 11.20 -3.07
CA PHE A 124 3.31 10.27 -3.72
C PHE A 124 2.90 10.71 -5.14
N SER A 125 3.62 11.63 -5.78
CA SER A 125 3.30 12.07 -7.16
C SER A 125 3.41 10.98 -8.22
N TRP A 126 4.10 9.88 -7.91
CA TRP A 126 4.21 8.69 -8.74
C TRP A 126 2.99 7.77 -8.65
N MET A 127 2.22 7.87 -7.56
CA MET A 127 1.08 7.00 -7.28
C MET A 127 -0.15 7.45 -8.07
N LYS A 128 -0.75 6.51 -8.82
CA LYS A 128 -2.02 6.71 -9.52
C LYS A 128 -3.00 5.65 -9.02
N PRO A 129 -4.06 6.03 -8.27
CA PRO A 129 -5.04 5.07 -7.79
C PRO A 129 -5.68 4.29 -8.94
N PHE A 130 -5.74 2.97 -8.81
CA PHE A 130 -6.14 2.06 -9.88
C PHE A 130 -7.27 1.10 -9.47
N LEU A 131 -7.45 0.87 -8.16
CA LEU A 131 -8.41 -0.09 -7.64
C LEU A 131 -9.82 0.52 -7.59
N SER A 132 -10.82 -0.22 -8.05
CA SER A 132 -12.23 0.12 -7.81
C SER A 132 -12.68 -0.47 -6.48
N ALA A 133 -13.61 0.21 -5.81
CA ALA A 133 -14.24 -0.25 -4.57
C ALA A 133 -14.76 -1.70 -4.63
N ARG A 134 -15.36 -2.08 -5.77
CA ARG A 134 -15.93 -3.41 -6.00
C ARG A 134 -14.90 -4.53 -6.07
N ASP A 135 -13.63 -4.18 -6.33
CA ASP A 135 -12.52 -5.12 -6.48
C ASP A 135 -11.75 -5.27 -5.14
N LEU A 136 -12.30 -4.73 -4.05
CA LEU A 136 -11.75 -4.79 -2.69
C LEU A 136 -12.73 -5.48 -1.73
N VAL A 137 -12.24 -6.49 -1.00
CA VAL A 137 -12.99 -7.18 0.05
C VAL A 137 -12.20 -7.14 1.36
N TYR A 138 -12.85 -6.75 2.45
CA TYR A 138 -12.27 -6.82 3.79
C TYR A 138 -12.70 -8.08 4.53
N ILE A 139 -11.76 -8.68 5.26
CA ILE A 139 -12.03 -9.72 6.25
C ILE A 139 -11.45 -9.23 7.58
N ALA A 140 -12.32 -8.78 8.49
CA ALA A 140 -11.92 -8.07 9.70
C ALA A 140 -12.72 -8.47 10.94
N HIS A 141 -12.12 -8.30 12.13
CA HIS A 141 -12.81 -8.30 13.42
C HIS A 141 -12.94 -6.84 13.91
N TYR A 142 -14.13 -6.26 13.75
CA TYR A 142 -14.51 -4.84 13.86
C TYR A 142 -13.67 -3.92 14.78
N VAL A 143 -12.75 -3.13 14.21
CA VAL A 143 -12.28 -1.85 14.77
C VAL A 143 -12.27 -0.78 13.67
N LEU A 144 -13.43 -0.18 13.40
CA LEU A 144 -13.57 0.97 12.50
C LEU A 144 -13.62 2.27 13.29
N SER A 145 -12.74 3.22 12.96
CA SER A 145 -12.85 4.60 13.45
C SER A 145 -14.21 5.19 13.06
N SER A 146 -14.81 6.01 13.94
CA SER A 146 -16.09 6.69 13.71
C SER A 146 -16.14 7.46 12.38
N ARG A 147 -14.98 7.90 11.88
CA ARG A 147 -14.86 8.67 10.62
C ARG A 147 -14.79 7.81 9.35
N ILE A 148 -14.58 6.49 9.45
CA ILE A 148 -14.55 5.57 8.31
C ILE A 148 -15.95 5.17 7.89
N TRP A 149 -16.92 5.18 8.82
CA TRP A 149 -18.32 4.80 8.55
C TRP A 149 -19.01 5.66 7.50
N HIS A 150 -18.52 6.85 7.18
CA HIS A 150 -19.07 7.68 6.11
C HIS A 150 -18.55 7.32 4.72
N LEU A 151 -17.48 6.52 4.62
CA LEU A 151 -16.92 6.06 3.34
C LEU A 151 -17.56 4.74 2.88
N LEU A 152 -17.99 3.89 3.82
CA LEU A 152 -18.65 2.61 3.52
C LEU A 152 -20.02 2.69 2.80
N PRO A 153 -20.87 3.71 3.00
CA PRO A 153 -22.15 3.82 2.29
C PRO A 153 -22.00 4.31 0.84
N VAL A 154 -20.78 4.67 0.42
CA VAL A 154 -20.48 5.24 -0.90
C VAL A 154 -19.65 4.27 -1.76
N LEU A 155 -19.21 3.15 -1.17
CA LEU A 155 -18.57 2.01 -1.84
C LEU A 155 -19.61 0.89 -2.03
#